data_AF-A0A3L7X6W8-F1
#
_entry.id   AF-A0A3L7X6W8-F1
#
_cell.length_a   1.000
_cell.length_b   1.000
_cell.length_c   1.000
_cell.angle_alpha   90.00
_cell.angle_beta   90.00
_cell.angle_gamma   90.00
#
_symmetry.space_group_name_H-M   'P 1'
#
loop_
_entity.id
_entity.type
_entity.pdbx_description
1 polymer ?
#
loop_
_entity_poly.entity_id
_entity_poly.type
_entity_poly.pdbx_seq_one_letter_code
_entity_poly.pdbx_strand_id
1 'polypeptide(L)'
;MGTKGNTMPLYEYYCEPCNGVFELLRPAKDASKLQPCPQCDEDAKRTVSKQWSAFIFREGFARRLPDDGGYWHLGHKVSQPLTGAVYGMEHPEVRVSRPGYDAPSVEEIEQYEFRQTIQAEMKRDTGTKIMNQSVDAQDSFFKARLQHTSGTAKEQAARKRAAEGVKRAKNSTKKSAD
;
A
#
# COMPACT_ATOMS: atom_id res chain seq x y z
N MET A 1 -42.31 -37.05 -37.62
CA MET A 1 -40.88 -36.67 -37.69
C MET A 1 -40.73 -35.27 -37.10
N GLY A 2 -40.10 -35.12 -35.93
CA GLY A 2 -39.83 -33.81 -35.34
C GLY A 2 -38.51 -33.25 -35.87
N THR A 3 -38.54 -32.07 -36.49
CA THR A 3 -37.35 -31.32 -36.88
C THR A 3 -36.61 -30.92 -35.60
N LYS A 4 -35.51 -31.60 -35.28
CA LYS A 4 -34.56 -31.14 -34.26
C LYS A 4 -34.01 -29.80 -34.73
N GLY A 5 -34.57 -28.69 -34.24
CA GLY A 5 -34.01 -27.36 -34.44
C GLY A 5 -32.58 -27.38 -33.95
N ASN A 6 -31.63 -27.12 -34.84
CA ASN A 6 -30.21 -27.10 -34.55
C ASN A 6 -29.93 -25.86 -33.69
N THR A 7 -30.11 -25.96 -32.37
CA THR A 7 -29.87 -24.85 -31.44
C THR A 7 -28.38 -24.55 -31.41
N MET A 8 -27.93 -23.65 -32.30
CA MET A 8 -26.55 -23.17 -32.28
C MET A 8 -26.33 -22.34 -31.01
N PRO A 9 -25.31 -22.65 -30.19
CA PRO A 9 -25.01 -21.84 -29.03
C PRO A 9 -24.52 -20.44 -29.43
N LEU A 10 -24.83 -19.47 -28.56
CA LEU A 10 -24.33 -18.10 -28.65
C LEU A 10 -23.00 -18.00 -27.88
N TYR A 11 -22.01 -17.37 -28.47
CA TYR A 11 -20.71 -17.12 -27.84
C TYR A 11 -20.35 -15.64 -27.88
N GLU A 12 -19.62 -15.18 -26.86
CA GLU A 12 -19.06 -13.83 -26.78
C GLU A 12 -17.63 -13.82 -27.33
N TYR A 13 -17.30 -12.78 -28.09
CA TYR A 13 -15.96 -12.51 -28.61
C TYR A 13 -15.52 -11.11 -28.21
N TYR A 14 -14.25 -10.98 -27.85
CA TYR A 14 -13.63 -9.72 -27.47
C TYR A 14 -12.58 -9.30 -28.50
N CYS A 15 -12.72 -8.06 -28.94
CA CYS A 15 -11.78 -7.39 -29.83
C CYS A 15 -10.87 -6.49 -28.99
N GLU A 16 -9.57 -6.81 -28.96
CA GLU A 16 -8.53 -6.02 -28.28
C GLU A 16 -8.42 -4.57 -28.81
N PRO A 17 -8.34 -4.31 -30.14
CA PRO A 17 -8.13 -2.95 -30.64
C PRO A 17 -9.35 -2.04 -30.43
N CYS A 18 -10.57 -2.55 -30.55
CA CYS A 18 -11.79 -1.77 -30.29
C CYS A 18 -12.20 -1.75 -28.81
N ASN A 19 -11.57 -2.58 -27.96
CA ASN A 19 -12.03 -2.86 -26.60
C ASN A 19 -13.53 -3.18 -26.55
N GLY A 20 -14.02 -3.93 -27.53
CA GLY A 20 -15.44 -4.20 -27.77
C GLY A 20 -15.77 -5.67 -27.59
N VAL A 21 -17.01 -5.98 -27.18
CA VAL A 21 -17.54 -7.35 -27.09
C VAL A 21 -18.71 -7.48 -28.05
N PHE A 22 -18.77 -8.60 -28.77
CA PHE A 22 -19.90 -8.94 -29.63
C PHE A 22 -20.28 -10.41 -29.50
N GLU A 23 -21.52 -10.73 -29.87
CA GLU A 23 -22.08 -12.07 -29.74
C GLU A 23 -22.26 -12.71 -31.10
N LEU A 24 -21.98 -14.01 -31.20
CA LEU A 24 -22.12 -14.76 -32.45
C LEU A 24 -22.61 -16.19 -32.22
N LEU A 25 -23.62 -16.60 -32.98
CA LEU A 25 -24.12 -17.97 -33.00
C LEU A 25 -23.16 -18.86 -33.79
N ARG A 26 -22.60 -19.89 -33.15
CA ARG A 26 -21.63 -20.78 -33.79
C ARG A 26 -21.82 -22.23 -33.37
N PRO A 27 -21.51 -23.19 -34.26
CA PRO A 27 -21.31 -24.57 -33.84
C PRO A 27 -20.19 -24.66 -32.80
N ALA A 28 -20.34 -25.54 -31.82
CA ALA A 28 -19.35 -25.71 -30.75
C ALA A 28 -17.93 -26.01 -31.26
N LYS A 29 -17.79 -26.71 -32.40
CA LYS A 29 -16.49 -27.01 -33.02
C LYS A 29 -15.73 -25.75 -33.45
N ASP A 30 -16.47 -24.71 -33.83
CA ASP A 30 -15.92 -23.48 -34.42
C ASP A 30 -15.88 -22.32 -33.42
N ALA A 31 -16.24 -22.58 -32.15
CA ALA A 31 -16.29 -21.59 -31.09
C ALA A 31 -14.90 -20.99 -30.80
N SER A 32 -13.85 -21.80 -30.84
CA SER A 32 -12.48 -21.35 -30.53
C SER A 32 -11.78 -20.61 -31.67
N LYS A 33 -12.38 -20.54 -32.86
CA LYS A 33 -11.77 -19.85 -34.00
C LYS A 33 -11.88 -18.34 -33.83
N LEU A 34 -10.83 -17.60 -34.19
CA LEU A 34 -10.85 -16.14 -34.25
C LEU A 34 -11.95 -15.67 -35.19
N GLN A 35 -12.65 -14.59 -34.83
CA GLN A 35 -13.72 -14.02 -35.64
C GLN A 35 -13.43 -12.53 -35.90
N PRO A 36 -13.69 -12.04 -37.13
CA PRO A 36 -13.47 -10.63 -37.44
C PRO A 36 -14.40 -9.75 -36.61
N CYS A 37 -13.87 -8.66 -36.08
CA CYS A 37 -14.66 -7.68 -35.35
C CYS A 37 -15.59 -6.93 -36.31
N PRO A 38 -16.89 -6.77 -36.01
CA PRO A 38 -17.81 -6.03 -36.88
C PRO A 38 -17.49 -4.52 -37.01
N GLN A 39 -16.63 -3.98 -36.15
CA GLN A 39 -16.26 -2.57 -36.12
C GLN A 39 -14.95 -2.28 -36.89
N CYS A 40 -13.95 -3.15 -36.79
CA CYS A 40 -12.61 -2.90 -37.34
C CYS A 40 -12.02 -4.06 -38.15
N ASP A 41 -12.77 -5.16 -38.34
CA ASP A 41 -12.38 -6.37 -39.10
C ASP A 41 -11.15 -7.13 -38.56
N GLU A 42 -10.58 -6.68 -37.42
CA GLU A 42 -9.48 -7.36 -36.74
C GLU A 42 -9.92 -8.63 -36.02
N ASP A 43 -8.98 -9.55 -35.81
CA ASP A 43 -9.22 -10.84 -35.16
C ASP A 43 -9.63 -10.69 -33.68
N ALA A 44 -10.85 -11.12 -33.36
CA ALA A 44 -11.38 -11.19 -32.01
C ALA A 44 -11.34 -12.62 -31.44
N LYS A 45 -10.99 -12.74 -30.16
CA LYS A 45 -10.88 -14.01 -29.44
C LYS A 45 -12.17 -14.31 -28.69
N ARG A 46 -12.57 -15.59 -28.64
CA ARG A 46 -13.69 -16.02 -27.82
C ARG A 46 -13.39 -15.73 -26.34
N THR A 47 -14.32 -15.08 -25.65
CA THR A 47 -14.25 -14.88 -24.20
C THR A 47 -15.32 -15.69 -23.51
N VAL A 48 -15.06 -16.05 -22.25
CA VAL A 48 -16.11 -16.56 -21.37
C VAL A 48 -17.05 -15.42 -20.99
N SER A 49 -18.34 -15.74 -20.85
CA SER A 49 -19.34 -14.77 -20.42
C SER A 49 -18.93 -14.12 -19.10
N LYS A 50 -19.01 -12.78 -19.02
CA LYS A 50 -18.58 -11.98 -17.85
C LYS A 50 -19.22 -12.42 -16.53
N GLN A 51 -20.44 -12.97 -16.58
CA GLN A 51 -21.11 -13.51 -15.38
C GLN A 51 -20.49 -14.81 -14.85
N TRP A 52 -19.79 -15.57 -15.70
CA TRP A 52 -19.10 -16.80 -15.33
C TRP A 52 -17.59 -16.60 -15.12
N SER A 53 -17.00 -15.51 -15.65
CA SER A 53 -15.57 -15.20 -15.46
C SER A 53 -15.18 -14.97 -13.99
N ALA A 54 -16.15 -14.71 -13.10
CA ALA A 54 -15.92 -14.63 -11.66
C ALA A 54 -15.33 -15.92 -11.05
N PHE A 55 -15.42 -17.06 -11.75
CA PHE A 55 -14.96 -18.37 -11.28
C PHE A 55 -13.72 -18.90 -12.02
N ILE A 56 -13.06 -18.11 -12.88
CA ILE A 56 -11.78 -18.53 -13.46
C ILE A 56 -10.68 -18.29 -12.42
N PHE A 57 -10.38 -19.34 -11.67
CA PHE A 57 -9.27 -19.38 -10.72
C PHE A 57 -7.99 -19.80 -11.45
N ARG A 58 -6.89 -19.06 -11.22
CA ARG A 58 -5.52 -19.55 -11.45
C ARG A 58 -4.80 -19.48 -10.10
N GLU A 59 -4.23 -20.60 -9.67
CA GLU A 59 -3.52 -20.72 -8.38
C GLU A 59 -4.38 -20.29 -7.16
N GLY A 60 -5.70 -20.48 -7.24
CA GLY A 60 -6.63 -20.26 -6.12
C GLY A 60 -7.27 -18.86 -6.03
N PHE A 61 -6.97 -17.94 -6.95
CA PHE A 61 -7.53 -16.56 -6.92
C PHE A 61 -8.43 -16.25 -8.11
N ALA A 62 -9.58 -15.62 -7.85
CA ALA A 62 -10.55 -15.20 -8.88
C ALA A 62 -9.97 -14.02 -9.69
N ARG A 63 -9.85 -14.16 -11.02
CA ARG A 63 -9.35 -13.10 -11.91
C ARG A 63 -10.47 -12.36 -12.64
N ARG A 64 -10.27 -11.06 -12.90
CA ARG A 64 -11.10 -10.26 -13.82
C ARG A 64 -10.45 -10.28 -15.20
N LEU A 65 -11.19 -10.69 -16.23
CA LEU A 65 -10.79 -10.55 -17.64
C LEU A 65 -11.06 -9.10 -18.11
N PRO A 66 -10.23 -8.52 -18.99
CA PRO A 66 -9.04 -9.08 -19.65
C PRO A 66 -7.82 -9.20 -18.71
N ASP A 67 -7.06 -10.29 -18.85
CA ASP A 67 -5.95 -10.64 -17.97
C ASP A 67 -4.63 -10.07 -18.49
N ASP A 68 -4.20 -8.92 -17.95
CA ASP A 68 -2.89 -8.33 -18.28
C ASP A 68 -1.70 -9.11 -17.68
N GLY A 69 -1.93 -10.31 -17.12
CA GLY A 69 -0.90 -11.16 -16.51
C GLY A 69 -0.40 -10.68 -15.14
N GLY A 70 -0.94 -9.59 -14.60
CA GLY A 70 -0.59 -9.05 -13.28
C GLY A 70 -1.37 -9.69 -12.13
N TYR A 71 -0.81 -9.59 -10.93
CA TYR A 71 -1.40 -10.06 -9.68
C TYR A 71 -1.95 -8.87 -8.88
N TRP A 72 -2.92 -9.13 -8.00
CA TRP A 72 -3.45 -8.10 -7.09
C TRP A 72 -3.06 -8.44 -5.66
N HIS A 73 -2.28 -7.57 -5.02
CA HIS A 73 -1.89 -7.70 -3.62
C HIS A 73 -2.22 -6.40 -2.87
N LEU A 74 -2.93 -6.52 -1.74
CA LEU A 74 -3.33 -5.40 -0.87
C LEU A 74 -3.96 -4.21 -1.62
N GLY A 75 -4.78 -4.47 -2.64
CA GLY A 75 -5.46 -3.42 -3.41
C GLY A 75 -4.59 -2.74 -4.47
N HIS A 76 -3.37 -3.22 -4.72
CA HIS A 76 -2.49 -2.74 -5.79
C HIS A 76 -2.22 -3.85 -6.81
N LYS A 77 -2.16 -3.47 -8.09
CA LYS A 77 -1.75 -4.36 -9.18
C LYS A 77 -0.23 -4.44 -9.20
N VAL A 78 0.32 -5.65 -9.17
CA VAL A 78 1.74 -5.95 -9.24
C VAL A 78 2.03 -6.93 -10.37
N SER A 79 3.29 -7.06 -10.76
CA SER A 79 3.69 -7.93 -11.87
C SER A 79 4.05 -9.36 -11.44
N GLN A 80 4.51 -9.54 -10.20
CA GLN A 80 4.95 -10.84 -9.67
C GLN A 80 4.08 -11.28 -8.48
N PRO A 81 3.93 -12.60 -8.24
CA PRO A 81 3.30 -13.11 -7.04
C PRO A 81 4.29 -13.15 -5.86
N LEU A 82 3.77 -13.15 -4.63
CA LEU A 82 4.57 -13.42 -3.42
C LEU A 82 5.07 -14.87 -3.42
N THR A 83 6.36 -15.08 -3.66
CA THR A 83 6.99 -16.41 -3.66
C THR A 83 7.65 -16.79 -2.32
N GLY A 84 7.72 -15.87 -1.35
CA GLY A 84 8.37 -16.12 -0.06
C GLY A 84 7.85 -15.25 1.07
N ALA A 85 8.40 -15.44 2.28
CA ALA A 85 8.06 -14.65 3.46
C ALA A 85 8.62 -13.23 3.31
N VAL A 86 7.73 -12.25 3.13
CA VAL A 86 8.12 -10.84 3.02
C VAL A 86 7.83 -10.11 4.33
N TYR A 87 8.79 -9.31 4.77
CA TYR A 87 8.67 -8.53 6.00
C TYR A 87 7.54 -7.50 5.86
N GLY A 88 6.57 -7.55 6.77
CA GLY A 88 5.45 -6.59 6.80
C GLY A 88 4.21 -6.97 5.99
N MET A 89 4.10 -8.22 5.48
CA MET A 89 2.95 -8.67 4.66
C MET A 89 2.72 -7.83 3.38
N GLU A 90 3.71 -7.04 2.97
CA GLU A 90 3.65 -6.17 1.81
C GLU A 90 4.40 -6.79 0.62
N HIS A 91 3.93 -6.56 -0.61
CA HIS A 91 4.64 -7.02 -1.80
C HIS A 91 5.85 -6.13 -2.07
N PRO A 92 7.04 -6.67 -2.43
CA PRO A 92 8.25 -5.87 -2.67
C PRO A 92 8.08 -4.74 -3.71
N GLU A 93 7.22 -4.96 -4.70
CA GLU A 93 6.90 -3.97 -5.74
C GLU A 93 5.93 -2.87 -5.27
N VAL A 94 5.15 -3.14 -4.22
CA VAL A 94 4.25 -2.12 -3.65
C VAL A 94 5.11 -1.24 -2.75
N ARG A 95 5.63 -0.15 -3.33
CA ARG A 95 6.23 0.92 -2.55
C ARG A 95 5.14 1.56 -1.71
N VAL A 96 4.98 1.10 -0.47
CA VAL A 96 4.31 1.90 0.53
C VAL A 96 5.13 3.16 0.65
N SER A 97 4.51 4.29 0.32
CA SER A 97 5.05 5.61 0.63
C SER A 97 5.17 5.69 2.14
N ARG A 98 6.29 5.19 2.69
CA ARG A 98 6.68 5.53 4.06
C ARG A 98 6.61 7.05 4.12
N PRO A 99 5.91 7.65 5.09
CA PRO A 99 5.91 9.09 5.24
C PRO A 99 7.37 9.54 5.23
N GLY A 100 7.75 10.29 4.21
CA GLY A 100 9.07 10.89 4.14
C GLY A 100 9.16 11.86 5.30
N TYR A 101 9.86 11.48 6.36
CA TYR A 101 10.17 12.39 7.43
C TYR A 101 11.32 13.25 6.93
N ASP A 102 11.08 14.55 6.72
CA ASP A 102 12.18 15.49 6.50
C ASP A 102 13.05 15.55 7.75
N ALA A 103 14.36 15.78 7.62
CA ALA A 103 15.22 15.96 8.78
C ALA A 103 14.73 17.16 9.61
N PRO A 104 14.64 17.05 10.95
CA PRO A 104 14.40 18.20 11.81
C PRO A 104 15.48 19.26 11.63
N SER A 105 15.09 20.54 11.55
CA SER A 105 16.05 21.63 11.55
C SER A 105 16.76 21.74 12.91
N VAL A 106 17.93 22.39 12.94
CA VAL A 106 18.67 22.61 14.19
C VAL A 106 17.84 23.40 15.20
N GLU A 107 17.11 24.42 14.74
CA GLU A 107 16.23 25.23 15.58
C GLU A 107 15.08 24.42 16.17
N GLU A 108 14.47 23.52 15.38
CA GLU A 108 13.41 22.63 15.89
C GLU A 108 13.95 21.69 16.98
N ILE A 109 15.20 21.23 16.86
CA ILE A 109 15.85 20.37 17.87
C ILE A 109 16.09 21.16 19.16
N GLU A 110 16.59 22.38 19.08
CA GLU A 110 16.84 23.24 20.25
C GLU A 110 15.54 23.60 20.98
N GLN A 111 14.46 23.88 20.24
CA GLN A 111 13.13 24.11 20.82
C GLN A 111 12.61 22.88 21.57
N TYR A 112 12.81 21.69 21.02
CA TYR A 112 12.44 20.44 21.68
C TYR A 112 13.26 20.21 22.96
N GLU A 113 14.57 20.47 22.93
CA GLU A 113 15.43 20.40 24.12
C GLU A 113 14.96 21.37 25.21
N PHE A 114 14.64 22.61 24.83
CA PHE A 114 14.13 23.62 25.75
C PHE A 114 12.78 23.22 26.36
N ARG A 115 11.85 22.67 25.58
CA ARG A 115 10.58 22.15 26.13
C ARG A 115 10.81 21.01 27.13
N GLN A 116 11.76 20.11 26.84
CA GLN A 116 12.11 19.01 27.75
C GLN A 116 12.68 19.54 29.07
N THR A 117 13.52 20.58 29.05
CA THR A 117 14.07 21.17 30.29
C THR A 117 12.99 21.83 31.13
N ILE A 118 12.13 22.65 30.51
CA ILE A 118 11.01 23.30 31.21
C ILE A 118 10.04 22.26 31.79
N GLN A 119 9.72 21.21 31.03
CA GLN A 119 8.82 20.15 31.51
C GLN A 119 9.45 19.36 32.68
N ALA A 120 10.77 19.17 32.68
CA ALA A 120 11.48 18.53 33.78
C ALA A 120 11.54 19.41 35.04
N GLU A 121 11.72 20.72 34.88
CA GLU A 121 11.67 21.70 35.98
C GLU A 121 10.28 21.80 36.57
N MET A 122 9.25 21.99 35.73
CA MET A 122 7.85 21.99 36.20
C MET A 122 7.50 20.70 36.94
N LYS A 123 7.97 19.55 36.47
CA LYS A 123 7.76 18.27 37.15
C LYS A 123 8.44 18.21 38.52
N ARG A 124 9.61 18.84 38.69
CA ARG A 124 10.28 18.93 40.00
C ARG A 124 9.51 19.81 40.97
N ASP A 125 9.03 20.95 40.50
CA ASP A 125 8.36 21.94 41.36
C ASP A 125 6.95 21.51 41.77
N THR A 126 6.17 20.97 40.82
CA THR A 126 4.77 20.57 41.05
C THR A 126 4.60 19.08 41.38
N GLY A 127 5.69 18.30 41.37
CA GLY A 127 5.66 16.84 41.55
C GLY A 127 4.91 16.06 40.48
N THR A 128 4.27 16.74 39.52
CA THR A 128 3.37 16.14 38.53
C THR A 128 3.72 16.61 37.12
N LYS A 129 3.55 15.73 36.13
CA LYS A 129 3.73 16.11 34.72
C LYS A 129 2.46 16.79 34.25
N ILE A 130 2.53 18.05 33.87
CA ILE A 130 1.44 18.73 33.18
C ILE A 130 1.31 18.08 31.80
N MET A 131 0.27 17.27 31.61
CA MET A 131 -0.03 16.59 30.35
C MET A 131 -0.89 17.49 29.48
N ASN A 132 -0.28 18.08 28.45
CA ASN A 132 -1.02 18.72 27.38
C ASN A 132 -1.00 17.78 26.16
N GLN A 133 -2.16 17.24 25.80
CA GLN A 133 -2.29 16.24 24.73
C GLN A 133 -1.74 16.73 23.39
N SER A 134 -1.91 18.02 23.05
CA SER A 134 -1.40 18.55 21.78
C SER A 134 0.12 18.66 21.78
N VAL A 135 0.72 19.01 22.93
CA VAL A 135 2.17 19.14 23.10
C VAL A 135 2.83 17.75 23.12
N ASP A 136 2.23 16.79 23.84
CA ASP A 136 2.72 15.41 23.88
C ASP A 136 2.63 14.74 22.49
N ALA A 137 1.60 15.05 21.70
CA ALA A 137 1.48 14.59 20.32
C ALA A 137 2.58 15.19 19.41
N GLN A 138 2.86 16.48 19.53
CA GLN A 138 3.95 17.13 18.79
C GLN A 138 5.32 16.54 19.15
N ASP A 139 5.60 16.32 20.43
CA ASP A 139 6.87 15.77 20.90
C ASP A 139 7.05 14.29 20.49
N SER A 140 5.97 13.51 20.46
CA SER A 140 6.03 12.12 19.98
C SER A 140 6.28 12.03 18.47
N PHE A 141 5.64 12.88 17.67
CA PHE A 141 5.89 13.00 16.24
C PHE A 141 7.33 13.47 15.96
N PHE A 142 7.80 14.50 16.66
CA PHE A 142 9.16 15.01 16.55
C PHE A 142 10.22 13.94 16.86
N LYS A 143 9.97 13.15 17.91
CA LYS A 143 10.84 12.04 18.29
C LYS A 143 10.88 10.93 17.24
N ALA A 144 9.75 10.62 16.60
CA ALA A 144 9.71 9.67 15.48
C ALA A 144 10.53 10.19 14.29
N ARG A 145 10.34 11.47 13.92
CA ARG A 145 11.12 12.16 12.87
C ARG A 145 12.63 12.07 13.15
N LEU A 146 13.06 12.40 14.37
CA LEU A 146 14.46 12.26 14.84
C LEU A 146 15.01 10.83 14.72
N GLN A 147 14.19 9.79 14.93
CA GLN A 147 14.63 8.40 14.85
C GLN A 147 14.86 7.95 13.41
N HIS A 148 14.02 8.42 12.48
CA HIS A 148 14.00 7.98 11.09
C HIS A 148 14.95 8.74 10.16
N THR A 149 15.39 9.95 10.51
CA THR A 149 16.30 10.74 9.66
C THR A 149 17.76 10.59 10.08
N SER A 150 18.62 10.12 9.17
CA SER A 150 20.08 10.22 9.29
C SER A 150 20.52 11.60 8.79
N GLY A 151 20.66 12.54 9.72
CA GLY A 151 21.02 13.93 9.40
C GLY A 151 22.51 14.16 9.10
N THR A 152 22.84 15.40 8.73
CA THR A 152 24.22 15.92 8.60
C THR A 152 25.00 15.82 9.93
N ALA A 153 26.33 15.97 9.93
CA ALA A 153 27.14 15.86 11.15
C ALA A 153 26.69 16.83 12.28
N LYS A 154 26.22 18.04 11.92
CA LYS A 154 25.67 19.01 12.87
C LYS A 154 24.31 18.55 13.43
N GLU A 155 23.45 18.00 12.59
CA GLU A 155 22.17 17.40 13.01
C GLU A 155 22.38 16.16 13.87
N GLN A 156 23.41 15.35 13.60
CA GLN A 156 23.76 14.20 14.43
C GLN A 156 24.27 14.63 15.82
N ALA A 157 25.08 15.68 15.90
CA ALA A 157 25.53 16.25 17.17
C ALA A 157 24.35 16.84 17.98
N ALA A 158 23.43 17.54 17.31
CA ALA A 158 22.20 18.04 17.93
C ALA A 158 21.30 16.88 18.39
N ARG A 159 21.10 15.85 17.56
CA ARG A 159 20.38 14.61 17.93
C ARG A 159 21.00 13.91 19.13
N LYS A 160 22.33 13.87 19.25
CA LYS A 160 23.04 13.28 20.40
C LYS A 160 22.79 14.09 21.68
N ARG A 161 22.86 15.42 21.61
CA ARG A 161 22.52 16.32 22.74
C ARG A 161 21.07 16.12 23.19
N ALA A 162 20.13 16.06 22.25
CA ALA A 162 18.71 15.85 22.55
C ALA A 162 18.47 14.48 23.21
N ALA A 163 19.11 13.42 22.69
CA ALA A 163 19.02 12.09 23.26
C ALA A 163 19.62 12.02 24.68
N GLU A 164 20.72 12.72 24.95
CA GLU A 164 21.32 12.83 26.27
C GLU A 164 20.44 13.62 27.25
N GLY A 165 19.79 14.69 26.81
CA GLY A 165 18.81 15.45 27.58
C GLY A 165 17.64 14.57 28.06
N VAL A 166 17.06 13.77 27.15
CA VAL A 166 15.99 12.81 27.48
C VAL A 166 16.47 11.75 28.47
N LYS A 167 17.69 11.22 28.32
CA LYS A 167 18.28 10.26 29.27
C LYS A 167 18.48 10.88 30.65
N ARG A 168 18.96 12.13 30.72
CA ARG A 168 19.12 12.88 31.98
C ARG A 168 17.77 13.10 32.66
N ALA A 169 16.75 13.50 31.91
CA ALA A 169 15.39 13.66 32.44
C ALA A 169 14.86 12.33 33.02
N LYS A 170 14.95 11.21 32.28
CA LYS A 170 14.54 9.89 32.76
C LYS A 170 15.29 9.44 34.02
N ASN A 171 16.61 9.63 34.05
CA ASN A 171 17.41 9.28 35.23
C ASN A 171 17.04 10.14 36.44
N SER A 172 16.73 11.42 36.25
CA SER A 172 16.27 12.29 37.34
C SER A 172 14.92 11.83 37.91
N THR A 173 14.00 11.39 37.07
CA THR A 173 12.70 10.87 37.53
C THR A 173 12.81 9.52 38.24
N LYS A 174 13.82 8.71 37.90
CA LYS A 174 14.05 7.40 38.56
C LYS A 174 14.69 7.58 39.93
N LYS A 175 15.56 8.58 40.11
CA LYS A 175 16.24 8.89 41.37
C LYS A 175 15.33 9.52 42.44
N SER A 176 14.14 9.99 42.06
CA SER A 176 13.13 10.55 42.97
C SER A 176 12.06 9.52 43.40
N ALA A 177 12.16 8.28 42.93
CA ALA A 177 11.20 7.20 43.22
C ALA A 177 11.81 6.05 44.06
N ASP A 178 13.09 6.17 44.42
CA ASP A 178 13.80 5.42 45.48
C ASP A 178 13.99 6.37 46.67
#